data_AF-A0A835H418-F1
#
_entry.id   AF-A0A835H418-F1
#
_cell.length_a   1.000
_cell.length_b   1.000
_cell.length_c   1.000
_cell.angle_alpha   90.00
_cell.angle_beta   90.00
_cell.angle_gamma   90.00
#
_symmetry.space_group_name_H-M   'P 1'
#
loop_
_entity.id
_entity.type
_entity.pdbx_description
1 polymer ?
#
loop_
_entity_poly.entity_id
_entity_poly.type
_entity_poly.pdbx_seq_one_letter_code
_entity_poly.pdbx_strand_id
1 'polypeptide(L)'
;MLQGSRGTVLQRGRRKGGGSHSQQPKGISLPEKETRFEIFKENVKRIESLNRAGNRTYMLSVNGFADQTNEEFKLARNGYKGLCSPAKPLHATPFRYENVTVVPSSMDWRKKGAVTPVKDQGQCGYKDISDTNTIMEEEKKSDVGTDLQTQLIYRCKKCRRIVASQENVVDHKRGRGEMF
;
A
#
# COMPACT_ATOMS: atom_id res chain seq x y z
N MET A 1 47.76 -10.68 -54.47
CA MET A 1 48.88 -10.68 -53.50
C MET A 1 48.52 -9.65 -52.45
N LEU A 2 48.37 -9.88 -51.14
CA LEU A 2 48.72 -10.96 -50.21
C LEU A 2 47.72 -10.93 -49.03
N GLN A 3 47.35 -12.13 -48.55
CA GLN A 3 47.17 -12.59 -47.15
C GLN A 3 46.51 -11.61 -46.14
N GLY A 4 45.38 -11.91 -45.47
CA GLY A 4 45.01 -13.18 -44.83
C GLY A 4 45.39 -13.15 -43.34
N SER A 5 44.43 -12.95 -42.43
CA SER A 5 44.55 -13.37 -41.03
C SER A 5 43.17 -13.58 -40.41
N ARG A 6 42.82 -14.86 -40.25
CA ARG A 6 41.69 -15.38 -39.49
C ARG A 6 42.02 -15.29 -38.00
N GLY A 7 41.19 -14.62 -37.23
CA GLY A 7 41.22 -14.64 -35.76
C GLY A 7 40.17 -15.61 -35.22
N THR A 8 40.62 -16.58 -34.44
CA THR A 8 39.93 -17.79 -34.01
C THR A 8 38.90 -17.54 -32.90
N VAL A 9 37.84 -18.34 -32.93
CA VAL A 9 36.83 -18.53 -31.89
C VAL A 9 37.48 -19.00 -30.59
N LEU A 10 37.20 -18.32 -29.47
CA LEU A 10 37.42 -18.87 -28.12
C LEU A 10 36.07 -18.95 -27.40
N GLN A 11 35.44 -20.13 -27.48
CA GLN A 11 34.40 -20.52 -26.52
C GLN A 11 35.07 -20.79 -25.17
N ARG A 12 34.59 -20.14 -24.10
CA ARG A 12 34.75 -20.64 -22.73
C ARG A 12 33.38 -20.73 -22.08
N GLY A 13 33.03 -21.96 -21.71
CA GLY A 13 31.76 -22.34 -21.13
C GLY A 13 31.61 -21.95 -19.65
N ARG A 14 30.42 -21.43 -19.34
CA ARG A 14 29.41 -21.95 -18.40
C ARG A 14 29.82 -22.27 -16.94
N ARG A 15 29.21 -21.52 -16.00
CA ARG A 15 28.22 -21.95 -14.96
C ARG A 15 28.48 -21.26 -13.62
N LYS A 16 27.52 -20.44 -13.15
CA LYS A 16 26.68 -20.57 -11.93
C LYS A 16 25.68 -19.41 -12.03
N GLY A 17 24.38 -19.64 -12.13
CA GLY A 17 23.59 -20.20 -11.04
C GLY A 17 23.11 -19.04 -10.16
N GLY A 18 22.16 -18.27 -10.67
CA GLY A 18 21.51 -17.19 -9.93
C GLY A 18 20.17 -16.95 -10.60
N GLY A 19 19.13 -17.65 -10.12
CA GLY A 19 17.76 -17.42 -10.54
C GLY A 19 17.34 -16.02 -10.08
N SER A 20 17.71 -15.00 -10.83
CA SER A 20 16.96 -13.76 -10.86
C SER A 20 15.59 -14.14 -11.42
N HIS A 21 14.61 -14.34 -10.55
CA HIS A 21 13.21 -14.13 -10.91
C HIS A 21 13.11 -12.66 -11.33
N SER A 22 13.47 -12.37 -12.58
CA SER A 22 13.03 -11.18 -13.28
C SER A 22 11.54 -11.37 -13.45
N GLN A 23 10.77 -10.93 -12.45
CA GLN A 23 9.36 -10.69 -12.68
C GLN A 23 9.30 -9.63 -13.78
N GLN A 24 9.03 -10.09 -15.00
CA GLN A 24 8.62 -9.19 -16.07
C GLN A 24 7.44 -8.39 -15.53
N PRO A 25 7.42 -7.05 -15.67
CA PRO A 25 6.28 -6.26 -15.24
C PRO A 25 5.04 -6.84 -15.93
N LYS A 26 4.03 -7.23 -15.14
CA LYS A 26 2.75 -7.69 -15.67
C LYS A 26 2.23 -6.57 -16.58
N GLY A 27 2.24 -6.80 -17.89
CA GLY A 27 1.69 -5.85 -18.85
C GLY A 27 0.21 -5.67 -18.57
N ILE A 28 -0.25 -4.42 -18.53
CA ILE A 28 -1.66 -4.07 -18.40
C ILE A 28 -2.41 -4.69 -19.59
N SER A 29 -3.52 -5.38 -19.32
CA SER A 29 -4.30 -6.04 -20.38
C SER A 29 -4.95 -5.00 -21.30
N LEU A 30 -5.17 -5.32 -22.58
CA LEU A 30 -5.86 -4.39 -23.51
C LEU A 30 -7.25 -3.96 -22.98
N PRO A 31 -8.08 -4.85 -22.42
CA PRO A 31 -9.35 -4.45 -21.80
C PRO A 31 -9.17 -3.49 -20.62
N GLU A 32 -8.18 -3.74 -19.75
CA GLU A 32 -7.89 -2.85 -18.62
C GLU A 32 -7.39 -1.47 -19.08
N LYS A 33 -6.59 -1.42 -20.15
CA LYS A 33 -6.15 -0.14 -20.71
C LYS A 33 -7.32 0.69 -21.22
N GLU A 34 -8.30 0.06 -21.86
CA GLU A 34 -9.50 0.75 -22.35
C GLU A 34 -10.36 1.28 -21.20
N THR A 35 -10.59 0.48 -20.15
CA THR A 35 -11.35 0.93 -18.98
C THR A 35 -10.68 2.09 -18.27
N ARG A 36 -9.34 2.03 -18.08
CA ARG A 36 -8.55 3.13 -17.49
C ARG A 36 -8.62 4.40 -18.33
N PHE A 37 -8.65 4.27 -19.66
CA PHE A 37 -8.77 5.40 -20.57
C PHE A 37 -10.16 6.07 -20.51
N GLU A 38 -11.24 5.28 -20.35
CA GLU A 38 -12.58 5.83 -20.15
C GLU A 38 -12.68 6.64 -18.84
N ILE A 39 -12.18 6.07 -17.74
CA ILE A 39 -12.12 6.75 -16.44
C ILE A 39 -11.33 8.06 -16.55
N PHE A 40 -10.20 8.02 -17.24
CA PHE A 40 -9.38 9.20 -17.50
C PHE A 40 -10.15 10.29 -18.25
N LYS A 41 -10.85 9.95 -19.33
CA LYS A 41 -11.67 10.91 -20.09
C LYS A 41 -12.75 11.56 -19.22
N GLU A 42 -13.43 10.76 -18.38
CA GLU A 42 -14.44 11.28 -17.46
C GLU A 42 -13.83 12.26 -16.44
N ASN A 43 -12.71 11.87 -15.83
CA ASN A 43 -12.01 12.71 -14.85
C ASN A 43 -11.49 14.02 -15.46
N VAL A 44 -10.97 14.00 -16.70
CA VAL A 44 -10.55 15.22 -17.40
C VAL A 44 -11.75 16.14 -17.67
N LYS A 45 -12.87 15.61 -18.15
CA LYS A 45 -14.10 16.40 -18.34
C LYS A 45 -14.56 17.05 -17.03
N ARG A 46 -14.48 16.32 -15.91
CA ARG A 46 -14.78 16.84 -14.57
C ARG A 46 -13.83 17.96 -14.17
N ILE A 47 -12.51 17.78 -14.36
CA ILE A 47 -11.49 18.80 -14.07
C ILE A 47 -11.80 20.09 -14.83
N GLU A 48 -12.02 19.99 -16.13
CA GLU A 48 -12.31 21.15 -16.96
C GLU A 48 -13.61 21.85 -16.57
N SER A 49 -14.68 21.08 -16.32
CA SER A 49 -15.97 21.64 -15.93
C SER A 49 -15.88 22.41 -14.61
N LEU A 50 -15.12 21.89 -13.64
CA LEU A 50 -14.94 22.53 -12.35
C LEU A 50 -14.06 23.78 -12.43
N ASN A 51 -13.00 23.72 -13.23
CA ASN A 51 -12.13 24.87 -13.43
C ASN A 51 -12.84 25.99 -14.23
N ARG A 52 -13.68 25.64 -15.22
CA ARG A 52 -14.49 26.61 -15.98
C ARG A 52 -15.54 27.30 -15.13
N ALA A 53 -16.15 26.60 -14.18
CA ALA A 53 -17.18 27.18 -13.32
C ALA A 53 -16.66 28.34 -12.45
N GLY A 54 -15.36 28.36 -12.11
CA GLY A 54 -14.70 29.48 -11.43
C GLY A 54 -15.21 29.78 -10.02
N ASN A 55 -16.13 28.99 -9.48
CA ASN A 55 -16.79 29.23 -8.18
C ASN A 55 -16.05 28.58 -6.99
N ARG A 56 -14.81 28.15 -7.18
CA ARG A 56 -13.99 27.47 -6.17
C ARG A 56 -12.69 28.23 -5.93
N THR A 57 -12.21 28.17 -4.70
CA THR A 57 -10.91 28.73 -4.29
C THR A 57 -9.71 27.87 -4.71
N TYR A 58 -9.96 26.77 -5.43
CA TYR A 58 -8.94 25.83 -5.88
C TYR A 58 -9.22 25.36 -7.31
N MET A 59 -8.16 24.90 -7.97
CA MET A 59 -8.21 24.30 -9.30
C MET A 59 -7.84 22.83 -9.22
N LEU A 60 -8.40 22.03 -10.12
CA LEU A 60 -8.00 20.64 -10.32
C LEU A 60 -7.03 20.53 -11.49
N SER A 61 -6.15 19.54 -11.45
CA SER A 61 -5.21 19.22 -12.53
C SER A 61 -5.11 17.71 -12.70
N VAL A 62 -4.69 17.29 -13.90
CA VAL A 62 -4.33 15.90 -14.16
C VAL A 62 -3.15 15.51 -13.27
N ASN A 63 -3.22 14.33 -12.66
CA ASN A 63 -2.20 13.77 -11.79
C ASN A 63 -2.18 12.23 -11.92
N GLY A 64 -1.36 11.55 -11.10
CA GLY A 64 -1.21 10.09 -11.12
C GLY A 64 -2.44 9.28 -10.67
N PHE A 65 -3.57 9.93 -10.38
CA PHE A 65 -4.84 9.29 -10.01
C PHE A 65 -5.94 9.57 -11.03
N ALA A 66 -5.63 10.21 -12.15
CA ALA A 66 -6.62 10.61 -13.14
C ALA A 66 -7.31 9.43 -13.84
N ASP A 67 -6.72 8.22 -13.79
CA ASP A 67 -7.25 6.97 -14.35
C ASP A 67 -7.95 6.07 -13.30
N GLN A 68 -8.14 6.58 -12.08
CA GLN A 68 -8.79 5.85 -10.98
C GLN A 68 -10.20 6.37 -10.73
N THR A 69 -11.09 5.47 -10.35
CA THR A 69 -12.38 5.86 -9.78
C THR A 69 -12.19 6.40 -8.36
N ASN A 70 -13.18 7.13 -7.87
CA ASN A 70 -13.15 7.67 -6.51
C ASN A 70 -13.14 6.54 -5.47
N GLU A 71 -13.79 5.43 -5.77
CA GLU A 71 -13.89 4.23 -4.94
C GLU A 71 -12.53 3.54 -4.86
N GLU A 72 -11.85 3.34 -6.00
CA GLU A 72 -10.49 2.81 -6.06
C GLU A 72 -9.52 3.69 -5.27
N PHE A 73 -9.59 5.00 -5.48
CA PHE A 73 -8.75 5.95 -4.77
C PHE A 73 -8.95 5.86 -3.26
N LYS A 74 -10.20 5.83 -2.78
CA LYS A 74 -10.53 5.69 -1.35
C LYS A 74 -10.01 4.37 -0.79
N LEU A 75 -10.20 3.26 -1.49
CA LEU A 75 -9.75 1.95 -1.05
C LEU A 75 -8.22 1.87 -0.96
N ALA A 76 -7.50 2.47 -1.90
CA ALA A 76 -6.04 2.43 -1.93
C ALA A 76 -5.38 3.44 -0.97
N ARG A 77 -6.04 4.56 -0.65
CA ARG A 77 -5.40 5.71 0.01
C ARG A 77 -6.02 6.10 1.35
N ASN A 78 -7.30 5.80 1.61
CA ASN A 78 -7.99 6.18 2.85
C ASN A 78 -7.96 5.03 3.87
N GLY A 79 -6.75 4.69 4.34
CA GLY A 79 -6.53 3.60 5.29
C GLY A 79 -6.77 3.94 6.78
N TYR A 80 -7.16 5.18 7.10
CA TYR A 80 -7.39 5.60 8.48
C TYR A 80 -8.65 4.95 9.04
N LYS A 81 -8.46 3.86 9.78
CA LYS A 81 -9.48 3.35 10.70
C LYS A 81 -9.30 4.12 12.00
N GLY A 82 -10.14 5.14 12.21
CA GLY A 82 -10.24 5.78 13.51
C GLY A 82 -10.34 4.68 14.56
N LEU A 83 -9.56 4.79 15.64
CA LEU A 83 -9.54 3.80 16.71
C LEU A 83 -10.98 3.59 17.20
N CYS A 84 -11.66 2.53 16.73
CA CYS A 84 -12.94 2.04 17.25
C CYS A 84 -12.73 1.37 18.62
N SER A 85 -11.90 1.97 19.46
CA SER A 85 -11.82 1.67 20.87
C SER A 85 -12.52 2.83 21.55
N PRO A 86 -13.56 2.61 22.38
CA PRO A 86 -13.99 3.67 23.28
C PRO A 86 -12.73 4.11 24.02
N ALA A 87 -12.33 5.37 23.84
CA ALA A 87 -11.19 5.90 24.52
C ALA A 87 -11.42 5.62 26.00
N LYS A 88 -10.61 4.75 26.61
CA LYS A 88 -10.45 4.78 28.07
C LYS A 88 -10.22 6.24 28.39
N PRO A 89 -10.85 6.84 29.41
CA PRO A 89 -10.60 8.22 29.75
C PRO A 89 -9.10 8.32 30.03
N LEU A 90 -8.33 8.77 29.04
CA LEU A 90 -6.99 9.22 29.26
C LEU A 90 -7.22 10.40 30.19
N HIS A 91 -6.68 10.34 31.40
CA HIS A 91 -6.51 11.53 32.20
C HIS A 91 -5.88 12.57 31.29
N ALA A 92 -6.69 13.52 30.82
CA ALA A 92 -6.28 14.50 29.83
C ALA A 92 -5.33 15.42 30.57
N THR A 93 -4.03 15.15 30.42
CA THR A 93 -3.02 16.08 30.90
C THR A 93 -3.26 17.39 30.16
N PRO A 94 -3.39 18.52 30.87
CA PRO A 94 -3.63 19.80 30.22
C PRO A 94 -2.51 20.07 29.20
N PHE A 95 -2.89 20.63 28.06
CA PHE A 95 -1.92 20.96 27.02
C PHE A 95 -0.95 22.01 27.57
N ARG A 96 0.34 21.71 27.56
CA ARG A 96 1.40 22.51 28.22
C ARG A 96 1.42 24.00 27.83
N TYR A 97 0.97 24.34 26.62
CA TYR A 97 1.07 25.69 26.06
C TYR A 97 -0.31 26.33 25.82
N GLU A 98 -1.31 25.98 26.64
CA GLU A 98 -2.67 26.51 26.54
C GLU A 98 -2.73 28.04 26.67
N ASN A 99 -1.83 28.64 27.47
CA ASN A 99 -1.85 30.08 27.79
C ASN A 99 -0.99 30.95 26.85
N VAL A 100 -0.67 30.50 25.64
CA VAL A 100 0.12 31.30 24.69
C VAL A 100 -0.77 32.37 24.02
N THR A 101 -0.50 33.64 24.28
CA THR A 101 -1.29 34.78 23.79
C THR A 101 -0.74 35.43 22.53
N VAL A 102 0.56 35.26 22.25
CA VAL A 102 1.23 35.88 21.09
C VAL A 102 1.58 34.80 20.07
N VAL A 103 0.82 34.75 18.98
CA VAL A 103 1.03 33.83 17.85
C VAL A 103 1.07 34.66 16.56
N PRO A 104 2.01 34.38 15.64
CA PRO A 104 2.08 35.12 14.38
C PRO A 104 0.85 34.85 13.50
N SER A 105 0.50 35.82 12.65
CA SER A 105 -0.62 35.72 11.70
C SER A 105 -0.43 34.65 10.62
N SER A 106 0.82 34.24 10.34
CA SER A 106 1.14 33.13 9.45
C SER A 106 2.44 32.44 9.88
N MET A 107 2.50 31.12 9.68
CA MET A 107 3.69 30.32 10.00
C MET A 107 3.89 29.22 8.95
N ASP A 108 5.10 29.15 8.38
CA ASP A 108 5.52 28.09 7.46
C ASP A 108 6.67 27.28 8.06
N TRP A 109 6.36 26.08 8.53
CA TRP A 109 7.32 25.15 9.14
C TRP A 109 8.40 24.67 8.18
N ARG A 110 8.17 24.72 6.86
CA ARG A 110 9.18 24.34 5.86
C ARG A 110 10.37 25.29 5.93
N LYS A 111 10.12 26.60 6.12
CA LYS A 111 11.16 27.62 6.29
C LYS A 111 11.93 27.48 7.61
N LYS A 112 11.43 26.67 8.55
CA LYS A 112 12.06 26.39 9.84
C LYS A 112 12.81 25.06 9.86
N GLY A 113 12.86 24.33 8.74
CA GLY A 113 13.54 23.03 8.66
C GLY A 113 12.83 21.89 9.40
N ALA A 114 11.59 22.10 9.86
CA ALA A 114 10.82 21.10 10.60
C ALA A 114 10.05 20.12 9.69
N VAL A 115 10.06 20.35 8.37
CA VAL A 115 9.29 19.56 7.40
C VAL A 115 10.26 18.78 6.51
N THR A 116 10.04 17.47 6.40
CA THR A 116 10.81 16.60 5.51
C THR A 116 10.34 16.73 4.05
N PRO A 117 11.14 16.28 3.05
CA PRO A 117 10.70 16.24 1.66
C PRO A 117 9.40 15.46 1.49
N VAL A 118 8.60 15.85 0.49
CA VAL A 118 7.36 15.15 0.13
C VAL A 118 7.69 13.71 -0.25
N LYS A 119 6.91 12.75 0.29
CA LYS A 119 7.04 11.32 0.04
C LYS A 119 5.82 10.79 -0.72
N ASP A 120 5.98 9.64 -1.37
CA ASP A 120 4.88 8.88 -1.98
C ASP A 120 4.57 7.63 -1.14
N GLN A 121 3.29 7.43 -0.82
CA GLN A 121 2.82 6.25 -0.08
C GLN A 121 2.69 4.99 -0.95
N GLY A 122 2.77 5.13 -2.28
CA GLY A 122 2.62 4.01 -3.21
C GLY A 122 1.26 3.33 -3.09
N GLN A 123 1.24 2.00 -3.00
CA GLN A 123 0.02 1.19 -2.87
C GLN A 123 -0.35 0.84 -1.41
N CYS A 124 0.32 1.44 -0.43
CA CYS A 124 0.00 1.20 0.98
C CYS A 124 -1.37 1.80 1.32
N GLY A 125 -2.33 0.93 1.70
CA GLY A 125 -3.69 1.28 2.09
C GLY A 125 -4.77 0.38 1.47
N TYR A 126 -4.44 -0.35 0.40
CA TYR A 126 -5.33 -1.29 -0.29
C TYR A 126 -5.83 -2.41 0.64
N LYS A 127 -7.14 -2.58 0.74
CA LYS A 127 -7.78 -3.81 1.23
C LYS A 127 -7.97 -4.74 0.04
N ASP A 128 -7.62 -6.02 0.18
CA ASP A 128 -7.96 -7.02 -0.83
C ASP A 128 -9.47 -6.97 -1.14
N ILE A 129 -9.79 -6.74 -2.42
CA ILE A 129 -11.17 -6.65 -2.96
C ILE A 129 -11.78 -8.07 -3.13
N SER A 130 -11.06 -9.14 -2.78
CA SER A 130 -11.57 -10.52 -2.87
C SER A 130 -12.79 -10.78 -2.00
N ASP A 131 -13.07 -9.95 -0.99
CA ASP A 131 -14.16 -10.19 -0.04
C ASP A 131 -15.49 -9.50 -0.43
N THR A 132 -15.55 -8.73 -1.54
CA THR A 132 -16.76 -7.97 -1.93
C THR A 132 -17.47 -8.45 -3.19
N ASN A 133 -16.94 -9.44 -3.91
CA ASN A 133 -17.54 -9.94 -5.16
C ASN A 133 -18.47 -11.16 -5.00
N THR A 134 -18.87 -11.54 -3.78
CA THR A 134 -19.73 -12.74 -3.54
C THR A 134 -21.24 -12.43 -3.44
N ILE A 135 -21.74 -11.26 -3.84
CA ILE A 135 -23.19 -10.93 -3.71
C ILE A 135 -23.89 -10.76 -5.07
N MET A 136 -23.47 -11.51 -6.09
CA MET A 136 -24.21 -11.67 -7.33
C MET A 136 -24.02 -13.09 -7.83
N GLU A 137 -24.77 -14.05 -7.27
CA GLU A 137 -25.33 -15.20 -8.02
C GLU A 137 -26.29 -16.03 -7.15
N GLU A 138 -27.43 -16.34 -7.76
CA GLU A 138 -28.54 -17.13 -7.23
C GLU A 138 -28.16 -18.57 -6.89
N GLU A 139 -28.97 -19.15 -6.00
CA GLU A 139 -28.89 -20.51 -5.50
C GLU A 139 -28.71 -21.57 -6.59
N LYS A 140 -27.58 -22.30 -6.54
CA LYS A 140 -27.57 -23.74 -6.84
C LYS A 140 -26.68 -24.50 -5.87
N LYS A 141 -27.38 -25.25 -5.01
CA LYS A 141 -26.91 -26.21 -4.03
C LYS A 141 -26.06 -27.32 -4.68
N SER A 142 -24.82 -27.48 -4.24
CA SER A 142 -24.10 -28.76 -4.31
C SER A 142 -23.03 -28.84 -3.21
N ASP A 143 -23.26 -29.77 -2.28
CA ASP A 143 -22.35 -30.22 -1.22
C ASP A 143 -21.01 -30.70 -1.80
N VAL A 144 -19.89 -30.10 -1.38
CA VAL A 144 -18.61 -30.80 -1.15
C VAL A 144 -17.86 -30.05 -0.05
N GLY A 145 -17.97 -30.56 1.19
CA GLY A 145 -17.14 -30.12 2.31
C GLY A 145 -15.68 -30.52 2.10
N THR A 146 -14.78 -29.55 2.18
CA THR A 146 -13.37 -29.80 2.44
C THR A 146 -12.98 -29.06 3.72
N ASP A 147 -12.87 -29.86 4.79
CA ASP A 147 -12.38 -29.47 6.10
C ASP A 147 -10.89 -29.12 5.99
N LEU A 148 -10.59 -27.86 5.71
CA LEU A 148 -9.28 -27.31 6.01
C LEU A 148 -9.30 -26.84 7.46
N GLN A 149 -8.99 -27.77 8.37
CA GLN A 149 -8.63 -27.45 9.75
C GLN A 149 -7.45 -26.46 9.74
N THR A 150 -7.75 -25.17 9.75
CA THR A 150 -6.74 -24.13 9.95
C THR A 150 -6.14 -24.33 11.33
N GLN A 151 -4.87 -24.77 11.38
CA GLN A 151 -4.16 -24.92 12.64
C GLN A 151 -4.09 -23.58 13.36
N LEU A 152 -4.62 -23.54 14.58
CA LEU A 152 -4.65 -22.34 15.40
C LEU A 152 -3.22 -22.05 15.93
N ILE A 153 -2.61 -20.95 15.47
CA ILE A 153 -1.23 -20.55 15.83
C ILE A 153 -1.28 -19.38 16.81
N TYR A 154 -0.71 -19.56 18.00
CA TYR A 154 -0.58 -18.50 19.00
C TYR A 154 0.77 -17.79 18.87
N ARG A 155 0.76 -16.46 18.74
CA ARG A 155 1.97 -15.63 18.66
C ARG A 155 2.10 -14.71 19.87
N CYS A 156 3.31 -14.59 20.41
CA CYS A 156 3.60 -13.66 21.50
C CYS A 156 3.51 -12.21 20.99
N LYS A 157 2.72 -11.37 21.68
CA LYS A 157 2.54 -9.95 21.29
C LYS A 157 3.83 -9.13 21.35
N LYS A 158 4.80 -9.53 22.18
CA LYS A 158 6.04 -8.77 22.42
C LYS A 158 7.17 -9.12 21.45
N CYS A 159 7.30 -10.38 21.07
CA CYS A 159 8.39 -10.84 20.18
C CYS A 159 7.90 -11.40 18.83
N ARG A 160 6.58 -11.46 18.59
CA ARG A 160 5.91 -12.00 17.40
C ARG A 160 6.24 -13.46 17.05
N ARG A 161 7.08 -14.14 17.85
CA ARG A 161 7.36 -15.58 17.72
C ARG A 161 6.13 -16.41 18.04
N ILE A 162 6.02 -17.54 17.36
CA ILE A 162 5.03 -18.58 17.65
C ILE A 162 5.37 -19.19 19.01
N VAL A 163 4.37 -19.29 19.89
CA VAL A 163 4.52 -19.82 21.25
C VAL A 163 3.75 -21.13 21.48
N ALA A 164 2.73 -21.40 20.67
CA ALA A 164 2.02 -22.67 20.68
C ALA A 164 1.28 -22.89 19.35
N SER A 165 1.17 -24.15 18.95
CA SER A 165 0.13 -24.64 18.05
C SER A 165 -0.67 -25.72 18.78
N GLN A 166 -1.86 -26.05 18.28
CA GLN A 166 -2.84 -26.91 18.94
C GLN A 166 -2.34 -28.34 19.29
N GLU A 167 -1.17 -28.74 18.76
CA GLU A 167 -0.55 -30.04 19.04
C GLU A 167 0.78 -29.98 19.79
N ASN A 168 1.38 -28.80 20.03
CA ASN A 168 2.65 -28.70 20.75
C ASN A 168 2.82 -27.34 21.46
N VAL A 169 3.01 -27.40 22.78
CA VAL A 169 3.42 -26.26 23.62
C VAL A 169 4.95 -26.25 23.68
N VAL A 170 5.57 -25.21 23.12
CA VAL A 170 7.03 -25.04 23.19
C VAL A 170 7.36 -24.10 24.34
N ASP A 171 8.07 -24.60 25.35
CA ASP A 171 8.54 -23.78 26.47
C ASP A 171 9.58 -22.75 25.99
N HIS A 172 9.31 -21.47 26.24
CA HIS A 172 10.22 -20.37 25.88
C HIS A 172 10.78 -19.70 27.14
N LYS A 173 12.11 -19.67 27.27
CA LYS A 173 12.77 -18.95 28.36
C LYS A 173 12.74 -17.44 28.10
N ARG A 174 12.41 -16.66 29.14
CA ARG A 174 12.36 -15.20 29.13
C ARG A 174 13.74 -14.64 28.76
N GLY A 175 13.85 -14.00 27.59
CA GLY A 175 15.06 -13.29 27.20
C GLY A 175 15.33 -12.13 28.15
N ARG A 176 16.54 -12.06 28.70
CA ARG A 176 17.02 -10.87 29.41
C ARG A 176 17.09 -9.74 28.39
N GLY A 177 16.24 -8.73 28.55
CA GLY A 177 16.28 -7.54 27.72
C GLY A 177 17.56 -6.79 28.04
N GLU A 178 18.54 -6.84 27.14
CA GLU A 178 19.62 -5.87 27.15
C GLU A 178 19.04 -4.55 26.64
N MET A 179 19.17 -3.52 27.48
CA MET A 179 18.79 -2.15 27.14
C MET A 179 19.88 -1.61 26.21
N PHE A 180 19.48 -1.24 24.99
CA PHE A 180 20.24 -0.34 24.12
C PHE A 180 19.67 1.07 24.27
#